data_AF-A0A401T6U9-F1
#
_entry.id   AF-A0A401T6U9-F1
#
_cell.length_a   1.000
_cell.length_b   1.000
_cell.length_c   1.000
_cell.angle_alpha   90.00
_cell.angle_beta   90.00
_cell.angle_gamma   90.00
#
_symmetry.space_group_name_H-M   'P 1'
#
loop_
_entity.id
_entity.type
_entity.pdbx_description
1 polymer ?
#
loop_
_entity_poly.entity_id
_entity_poly.type
_entity_poly.pdbx_seq_one_letter_code
_entity_poly.pdbx_strand_id
1 'polypeptide(L)'
;MATRLRLSRHVIVCIFGEAQSPGIGLRNFVMPLRASSFAYDELKAIVFVGSLDYINQEWSTISNFPKIFILPGSPLCRADLKAVGISSCDMTVIISSNRTNLQEKTLEDKECILATLNLKAMLFEESMDISDMILESAAGTFAY
;
A
#
# COMPACT_ATOMS: atom_id res chain seq x y z
N MET A 1 -18.36 6.39 -13.76
CA MET A 1 -17.55 5.29 -14.33
C MET A 1 -16.18 5.35 -13.66
N ALA A 2 -15.98 4.61 -12.56
CA ALA A 2 -14.71 4.63 -11.84
C ALA A 2 -13.73 3.70 -12.55
N THR A 3 -12.70 4.27 -13.19
CA THR A 3 -11.67 3.52 -13.87
C THR A 3 -10.84 2.76 -12.83
N ARG A 4 -10.78 1.42 -12.94
CA ARG A 4 -9.97 0.58 -12.07
C ARG A 4 -8.49 0.78 -12.42
N LEU A 5 -7.78 1.59 -11.65
CA LEU A 5 -6.34 1.78 -11.80
C LEU A 5 -5.64 0.48 -11.37
N ARG A 6 -5.10 -0.29 -12.33
CA ARG A 6 -4.25 -1.44 -12.02
C ARG A 6 -2.83 -0.94 -11.77
N LEU A 7 -2.49 -0.75 -10.51
CA LEU A 7 -1.12 -0.43 -10.10
C LEU A 7 -0.34 -1.73 -9.92
N SER A 8 0.87 -1.79 -10.46
CA SER A 8 1.86 -2.84 -10.22
C SER A 8 3.19 -2.22 -9.86
N ARG A 9 4.03 -2.92 -9.08
CA ARG A 9 5.34 -2.43 -8.61
C ARG A 9 5.29 -1.07 -7.92
N HIS A 10 4.28 -0.89 -7.07
CA HIS A 10 4.02 0.35 -6.34
C HIS A 10 4.33 0.19 -4.85
N VAL A 11 4.40 1.31 -4.14
CA VAL A 11 4.57 1.36 -2.67
C VAL A 11 3.24 1.72 -2.04
N ILE A 12 2.79 0.93 -1.08
CA ILE A 12 1.59 1.22 -0.29
C ILE A 12 2.05 1.77 1.06
N VAL A 13 1.46 2.88 1.50
CA VAL A 13 1.74 3.47 2.81
C VAL A 13 0.44 3.50 3.60
N CYS A 14 0.34 2.58 4.56
CA CYS A 14 -0.74 2.46 5.51
C CYS A 14 -0.49 3.42 6.69
N ILE A 15 -1.37 4.40 6.85
CA ILE A 15 -1.25 5.43 7.90
C ILE A 15 -2.34 5.23 8.95
N PHE A 16 -1.91 5.08 10.20
CA PHE A 16 -2.76 5.14 11.39
C PHE A 16 -2.62 6.51 12.04
N GLY A 17 -3.57 7.40 11.77
CA GLY A 17 -3.58 8.76 12.32
C GLY A 17 -4.99 9.34 12.28
N GLU A 18 -5.29 10.17 13.27
CA GLU A 18 -6.54 10.91 13.37
C GLU A 18 -6.29 12.40 13.13
N ALA A 19 -7.34 13.18 12.90
CA ALA A 19 -7.20 14.62 12.66
C ALA A 19 -6.51 15.41 13.80
N GLN A 20 -6.41 14.85 15.01
CA GLN A 20 -5.71 15.47 16.14
C GLN A 20 -4.30 14.92 16.36
N SER A 21 -3.89 13.90 15.61
CA SER A 21 -2.57 13.31 15.72
C SER A 21 -1.50 14.28 15.16
N PRO A 22 -0.27 14.28 15.71
CA PRO A 22 0.81 15.10 15.17
C PRO A 22 1.18 14.67 13.75
N GLY A 23 1.76 15.57 12.95
CA GLY A 23 2.27 15.22 11.62
C GLY A 23 3.50 14.29 11.71
N ILE A 24 3.49 13.22 10.93
CA ILE A 24 4.61 12.27 10.78
C ILE A 24 5.72 12.88 9.91
N GLY A 25 5.35 13.73 8.96
CA GLY A 25 6.25 14.27 7.95
C GLY A 25 6.33 13.39 6.71
N LEU A 26 5.19 13.15 6.04
CA LEU A 26 5.09 12.32 4.82
C LEU A 26 6.07 12.77 3.72
N ARG A 27 6.39 14.06 3.65
CA ARG A 27 7.41 14.59 2.73
C ARG A 27 8.76 13.92 2.91
N ASN A 28 9.20 13.64 4.14
CA ASN A 28 10.49 13.02 4.41
C ASN A 28 10.55 11.56 3.91
N PHE A 29 9.39 10.91 3.84
CA PHE A 29 9.26 9.57 3.26
C PHE A 29 9.23 9.62 1.73
N VAL A 30 8.48 10.55 1.14
CA VAL A 30 8.31 10.64 -0.32
C VAL A 30 9.57 11.15 -1.02
N MET A 31 10.29 12.09 -0.41
CA MET A 31 11.41 12.80 -1.05
C MET A 31 12.53 11.86 -1.54
N PRO A 32 13.04 10.89 -0.75
CA PRO A 32 14.06 9.95 -1.24
C PRO A 32 13.57 9.06 -2.41
N LEU A 33 12.28 8.71 -2.43
CA LEU A 33 11.66 7.92 -3.51
C LEU A 33 11.39 8.73 -4.78
N ARG A 34 11.73 10.02 -4.77
CA ARG A 34 11.62 10.96 -5.88
C ARG A 34 12.96 11.62 -6.20
N ALA A 35 14.06 10.97 -5.83
CA ALA A 35 15.41 11.42 -6.18
C ALA A 35 15.55 11.54 -7.70
N SER A 36 16.31 12.55 -8.15
CA SER A 36 16.54 12.83 -9.58
C SER A 36 17.41 11.79 -10.28
N SER A 37 17.90 10.78 -9.55
CA SER A 37 18.62 9.65 -10.10
C SER A 37 17.72 8.66 -10.84
N PHE A 38 16.40 8.70 -10.62
CA PHE A 38 15.43 7.82 -11.27
C PHE A 38 14.77 8.50 -12.46
N ALA A 39 14.59 7.75 -13.55
CA ALA A 39 13.77 8.21 -14.66
C ALA A 39 12.28 8.21 -14.27
N TYR A 40 11.47 9.03 -14.96
CA TYR A 40 10.07 9.23 -14.56
C TYR A 40 9.25 7.93 -14.60
N ASP A 41 9.51 7.06 -15.56
CA ASP A 41 8.92 5.74 -15.74
C ASP A 41 9.30 4.77 -14.61
N GLU A 42 10.55 4.82 -14.13
CA GLU A 42 11.06 4.01 -13.02
C GLU A 42 10.50 4.41 -11.65
N LEU A 43 9.97 5.64 -11.52
CA LEU A 43 9.36 6.09 -10.27
C LEU A 43 8.17 5.22 -9.90
N LYS A 44 8.28 4.56 -8.74
CA LYS A 44 7.18 3.79 -8.14
C LYS A 44 6.06 4.72 -7.72
N ALA A 45 4.83 4.36 -8.11
CA ALA A 45 3.65 5.00 -7.57
C ALA A 45 3.58 4.79 -6.05
N ILE A 46 3.15 5.82 -5.31
CA ILE A 46 2.94 5.72 -3.86
C ILE A 46 1.45 5.90 -3.61
N VAL A 47 0.85 4.95 -2.90
CA VAL A 47 -0.56 4.98 -2.51
C VAL A 47 -0.68 5.09 -1.00
N PHE A 48 -1.21 6.20 -0.52
CA PHE A 48 -1.53 6.40 0.89
C PHE A 48 -2.89 5.81 1.20
N VAL A 49 -2.98 4.95 2.22
CA VAL A 49 -4.22 4.35 2.72
C VAL A 49 -4.41 4.81 4.17
N GLY A 50 -5.52 5.49 4.46
CA GLY A 50 -5.79 5.98 5.81
C GLY A 50 -6.88 7.04 5.85
N SER A 51 -6.96 7.73 7.00
CA SER A 51 -7.89 8.83 7.20
C SER A 51 -7.57 10.00 6.26
N LEU A 52 -8.56 10.42 5.49
CA LEU A 52 -8.44 11.57 4.58
C LEU A 52 -8.15 12.86 5.36
N ASP A 53 -8.76 13.01 6.54
CA ASP A 53 -8.58 14.20 7.39
C ASP A 53 -7.13 14.34 7.85
N TYR A 54 -6.47 13.22 8.18
CA TYR A 54 -5.06 13.21 8.55
C TYR A 54 -4.16 13.55 7.35
N ILE A 55 -4.38 12.89 6.21
CA ILE A 55 -3.55 13.10 5.01
C ILE A 55 -3.69 14.53 4.48
N ASN A 56 -4.89 15.12 4.56
CA ASN A 56 -5.13 16.49 4.12
C ASN A 56 -4.29 17.53 4.88
N GLN A 57 -3.93 17.28 6.14
CA GLN A 57 -3.07 18.18 6.92
C GLN A 57 -1.65 18.25 6.36
N GLU A 58 -1.14 17.13 5.85
CA GLU A 58 0.21 17.03 5.29
C GLU A 58 0.22 17.17 3.76
N TRP A 59 -0.95 17.25 3.10
CA TRP A 59 -1.08 17.22 1.63
C TRP A 59 -0.30 18.34 0.94
N SER A 60 -0.29 19.55 1.51
CA SER A 60 0.46 20.70 0.98
C SER A 60 1.97 20.44 0.83
N THR A 61 2.51 19.50 1.61
CA THR A 61 3.93 19.15 1.58
C THR A 61 4.27 18.09 0.54
N ILE A 62 3.28 17.30 0.09
CA ILE A 62 3.46 16.18 -0.82
C ILE A 62 2.78 16.36 -2.19
N SER A 63 1.90 17.36 -2.34
CA SER A 63 1.14 17.62 -3.56
C SER A 63 2.00 17.93 -4.79
N ASN A 64 3.25 18.34 -4.58
CA ASN A 64 4.20 18.66 -5.66
C ASN A 64 4.93 17.43 -6.22
N PHE A 65 4.76 16.23 -5.64
CA PHE A 65 5.42 15.02 -6.12
C PHE A 65 4.56 14.26 -7.14
N PRO A 66 5.18 13.68 -8.19
CA PRO A 66 4.45 12.88 -9.18
C PRO A 66 4.06 11.51 -8.63
N LYS A 67 3.03 10.90 -9.27
CA LYS A 67 2.57 9.52 -9.01
C LYS A 67 2.22 9.26 -7.53
N ILE A 68 1.58 10.23 -6.88
CA ILE A 68 1.04 10.10 -5.53
C ILE A 68 -0.47 9.90 -5.63
N PHE A 69 -0.97 8.88 -4.94
CA PHE A 69 -2.39 8.53 -4.89
C PHE A 69 -2.84 8.40 -3.43
N ILE A 70 -4.11 8.68 -3.18
CA ILE A 70 -4.73 8.51 -1.86
C ILE A 70 -5.95 7.61 -2.03
N LEU A 71 -6.02 6.57 -1.20
CA LEU A 71 -7.23 5.80 -0.97
C LEU A 71 -7.77 6.16 0.43
N PRO A 72 -8.86 6.93 0.52
CA PRO A 72 -9.51 7.17 1.80
C PRO A 72 -10.09 5.84 2.31
N GLY A 73 -9.73 5.43 3.52
CA GLY A 73 -10.15 4.15 4.07
C GLY A 73 -9.36 3.75 5.31
N SER A 74 -9.47 2.48 5.68
CA SER A 74 -8.73 1.94 6.83
C SER A 74 -7.71 0.91 6.37
N PRO A 75 -6.45 0.98 6.82
CA PRO A 75 -5.48 -0.08 6.56
C PRO A 75 -5.84 -1.45 7.15
N LEU A 76 -6.83 -1.53 8.05
CA LEU A 76 -7.36 -2.80 8.56
C LEU A 76 -8.44 -3.40 7.64
N CYS A 77 -9.03 -2.59 6.76
CA CYS A 77 -10.04 -3.04 5.81
C CYS A 77 -9.39 -3.83 4.67
N ARG A 78 -9.64 -5.14 4.62
CA ARG A 78 -9.11 -6.02 3.56
C ARG A 78 -9.62 -5.64 2.17
N ALA A 79 -10.83 -5.09 2.05
CA ALA A 79 -11.38 -4.67 0.77
C ALA A 79 -10.56 -3.50 0.18
N ASP A 80 -10.19 -2.53 1.01
CA ASP A 80 -9.37 -1.38 0.63
C ASP A 80 -7.98 -1.83 0.18
N LEU A 81 -7.33 -2.70 0.96
CA LEU A 81 -6.02 -3.26 0.61
C LEU A 81 -6.06 -4.07 -0.70
N LYS A 82 -7.13 -4.84 -0.93
CA LYS A 82 -7.33 -5.54 -2.22
C LYS A 82 -7.59 -4.56 -3.37
N ALA A 83 -8.28 -3.46 -3.12
CA ALA A 83 -8.55 -2.43 -4.13
C ALA A 83 -7.27 -1.71 -4.59
N VAL A 84 -6.31 -1.49 -3.67
CA VAL A 84 -4.98 -0.94 -4.00
C VAL A 84 -4.12 -1.93 -4.77
N GLY A 85 -4.42 -3.23 -4.69
CA GLY A 85 -3.63 -4.27 -5.36
C GLY A 85 -2.40 -4.69 -4.56
N ILE A 86 -2.56 -4.89 -3.26
CA ILE A 86 -1.47 -5.22 -2.33
C ILE A 86 -0.66 -6.47 -2.70
N SER A 87 -1.22 -7.42 -3.44
CA SER A 87 -0.50 -8.59 -3.97
C SER A 87 0.58 -8.23 -5.01
N SER A 88 0.48 -7.05 -5.61
CA SER A 88 1.36 -6.57 -6.68
C SER A 88 2.19 -5.35 -6.28
N CYS A 89 2.25 -5.05 -4.98
CA CYS A 89 3.10 -3.99 -4.44
C CYS A 89 4.53 -4.50 -4.20
N ASP A 90 5.51 -3.62 -4.37
CA ASP A 90 6.91 -3.94 -4.04
C ASP A 90 7.16 -3.82 -2.54
N MET A 91 6.42 -2.94 -1.87
CA MET A 91 6.58 -2.66 -0.45
C MET A 91 5.29 -2.09 0.13
N THR A 92 4.90 -2.60 1.30
CA THR A 92 3.89 -1.98 2.16
C THR A 92 4.58 -1.42 3.40
N VAL A 93 4.38 -0.13 3.67
CA VAL A 93 4.90 0.59 4.82
C VAL A 93 3.74 0.88 5.76
N ILE A 94 3.90 0.57 7.03
CA ILE A 94 2.88 0.81 8.06
C ILE A 94 3.43 1.82 9.05
N ILE A 95 2.70 2.93 9.23
CA ILE A 95 3.13 4.04 10.08
C ILE A 95 1.98 4.42 11.03
N SER A 96 2.30 4.60 12.31
CA SER A 96 1.37 5.11 13.31
C SER A 96 1.80 6.48 13.78
N SER A 97 0.86 7.42 13.81
CA SER A 97 0.99 8.74 14.45
C SER A 97 0.20 8.84 15.75
N ASN A 98 -0.58 7.80 16.08
CA ASN A 98 -1.45 7.84 17.25
C ASN A 98 -0.60 7.73 18.53
N ARG A 99 -0.49 8.84 19.28
CA ARG A 99 0.19 8.83 20.59
C ARG A 99 -0.84 8.44 21.65
N THR A 100 -0.71 7.24 22.20
CA THR A 100 -1.49 6.84 23.38
C THR A 100 -0.96 7.53 24.64
N ASN A 101 -1.82 7.71 25.64
CA ASN A 101 -1.42 8.26 26.94
C ASN A 101 -0.31 7.42 27.59
N LEU A 102 0.57 8.07 28.37
CA LEU A 102 1.75 7.47 29.02
C LEU A 102 1.48 6.19 29.84
N GLN A 103 0.23 5.93 30.22
CA GLN A 103 -0.15 4.77 31.03
C GLN A 103 -0.27 3.45 30.23
N GLU A 104 -0.39 3.52 28.90
CA GLU A 104 -0.62 2.34 28.04
C GLU A 104 0.51 2.15 27.01
N LYS A 105 1.76 2.37 27.42
CA LYS A 105 2.94 2.27 26.54
C LYS A 105 3.05 0.91 25.81
N THR A 106 2.54 -0.16 26.41
CA THR A 106 2.53 -1.50 25.80
C THR A 106 1.58 -1.63 24.61
N LEU A 107 0.60 -0.72 24.46
CA LEU A 107 -0.42 -0.75 23.42
C LEU A 107 -0.17 0.25 22.29
N GLU A 108 0.93 1.01 22.33
CA GLU A 108 1.30 2.02 21.32
C GLU A 108 1.33 1.42 19.90
N ASP A 109 1.90 0.22 19.75
CA ASP A 109 2.08 -0.43 18.44
C ASP A 109 0.93 -1.37 18.04
N LYS A 110 -0.19 -1.39 18.78
CA LYS A 110 -1.27 -2.37 18.54
C LYS A 110 -1.80 -2.35 17.11
N GLU A 111 -2.01 -1.17 16.54
CA GLU A 111 -2.54 -0.99 15.18
C GLU A 111 -1.54 -1.49 14.13
N CYS A 112 -0.26 -1.17 14.30
CA CYS A 112 0.81 -1.62 13.41
C CYS A 112 0.95 -3.15 13.41
N ILE A 113 0.92 -3.77 14.60
CA ILE A 113 1.00 -5.22 14.75
C ILE A 113 -0.23 -5.88 14.11
N LEU A 114 -1.44 -5.41 14.42
CA LEU A 114 -2.68 -5.95 13.85
C LEU A 114 -2.72 -5.81 12.32
N ALA A 115 -2.30 -4.67 11.78
CA ALA A 115 -2.20 -4.47 10.35
C ALA A 115 -1.21 -5.43 9.69
N THR A 116 -0.04 -5.62 10.30
CA THR A 116 0.98 -6.55 9.81
C THR A 116 0.47 -7.99 9.80
N LEU A 117 -0.19 -8.42 10.89
CA LEU A 117 -0.81 -9.74 10.99
C LEU A 117 -1.94 -9.90 9.96
N ASN A 118 -2.76 -8.86 9.79
CA ASN A 118 -3.86 -8.86 8.82
C ASN A 118 -3.33 -9.03 7.40
N LEU A 119 -2.27 -8.30 7.03
CA LEU A 119 -1.60 -8.39 5.73
C LEU A 119 -1.04 -9.77 5.47
N LYS A 120 -0.33 -10.35 6.45
CA LYS A 120 0.23 -11.71 6.34
C LYS A 120 -0.85 -12.79 6.24
N ALA A 121 -2.02 -12.56 6.85
CA ALA A 121 -3.15 -13.47 6.79
C ALA A 121 -4.03 -13.30 5.53
N MET A 122 -3.71 -12.35 4.64
CA MET A 122 -4.44 -12.21 3.38
C MET A 122 -4.06 -13.35 2.44
N LEU A 123 -5.07 -14.07 1.98
CA LEU A 123 -4.94 -15.02 0.88
C LEU A 123 -5.20 -14.30 -0.43
N PHE A 124 -4.26 -14.43 -1.35
CA PHE A 124 -4.42 -14.03 -2.74
C PHE A 124 -4.62 -15.32 -3.52
N GLU A 125 -5.75 -15.41 -4.22
CA GLU A 125 -5.87 -16.41 -5.27
C GLU A 125 -4.89 -16.00 -6.34
N GLU A 126 -3.72 -16.66 -6.37
CA GLU A 126 -2.93 -16.72 -7.58
C GLU A 126 -3.85 -17.33 -8.62
N SER A 127 -4.30 -16.52 -9.57
CA SER A 127 -4.80 -17.07 -10.82
C SER A 127 -3.64 -17.84 -11.42
N MET A 128 -3.55 -19.14 -11.13
CA MET A 128 -2.74 -20.07 -11.90
C MET A 128 -3.09 -19.76 -13.36
N ASP A 129 -2.11 -19.31 -14.12
CA ASP A 129 -2.24 -19.13 -15.55
C ASP A 129 -2.52 -20.52 -16.15
N ILE A 130 -3.81 -20.83 -16.31
CA ILE A 130 -4.32 -22.09 -16.89
C ILE A 130 -3.68 -22.35 -18.28
N SER A 131 -3.13 -21.32 -18.91
CA SER A 131 -2.36 -21.42 -20.16
C SER A 131 -1.13 -22.33 -20.07
N ASP A 132 -0.43 -22.39 -18.93
CA ASP A 132 0.77 -23.24 -18.81
C ASP A 132 0.42 -24.72 -18.61
N MET A 133 -0.70 -25.03 -17.95
CA MET A 133 -1.22 -26.40 -17.86
C MET A 133 -1.75 -26.93 -19.20
N ILE A 134 -2.33 -26.08 -20.04
CA ILE A 134 -2.83 -26.50 -21.37
C ILE A 134 -1.66 -26.80 -22.32
N LEU A 135 -0.53 -26.08 -22.19
CA LEU A 135 0.66 -26.33 -23.01
C LEU A 135 1.35 -27.66 -22.65
N GLU A 136 1.46 -28.02 -21.36
CA GLU A 136 2.00 -29.32 -20.96
C GLU A 136 1.10 -30.50 -21.38
N SER A 137 -0.23 -30.34 -21.31
CA SER A 137 -1.17 -31.36 -21.79
C SER A 137 -1.14 -31.53 -23.32
N ALA A 138 -0.90 -30.45 -24.08
CA ALA A 138 -0.78 -30.51 -25.53
C ALA A 138 0.55 -31.15 -25.98
N ALA A 139 1.64 -30.91 -25.27
CA ALA A 139 2.95 -31.51 -25.55
C ALA A 139 2.99 -33.03 -25.30
N GLY A 140 2.21 -33.54 -24.33
CA GLY A 140 2.12 -34.97 -24.02
C GLY A 140 1.27 -35.80 -25.00
N THR A 141 0.52 -35.18 -25.90
CA THR A 141 -0.43 -35.90 -26.78
C THR A 141 0.15 -36.26 -28.16
N PHE A 142 1.34 -35.75 -28.53
CA PHE A 142 1.99 -36.04 -29.83
C PHE A 142 3.08 -37.13 -29.78
N ALA A 143 3.15 -37.91 -28.70
CA ALA A 143 4.10 -39.02 -28.57
C ALA A 143 3.38 -40.38 -28.60
N TYR A 144 2.67 -40.69 -29.69
CA TYR A 144 2.31 -42.06 -30.11
C TYR A 144 2.25 -42.14 -31.64
#